data_AF-A0A397JJE2-F1
#
_entry.id   AF-A0A397JJE2-F1
#
_cell.length_a   1.000
_cell.length_b   1.000
_cell.length_c   1.000
_cell.angle_alpha   90.00
_cell.angle_beta   90.00
_cell.angle_gamma   90.00
#
_symmetry.space_group_name_H-M   'P 1'
#
loop_
_entity.id
_entity.type
_entity.pdbx_description
1 polymer ?
#
loop_
_entity_poly.entity_id
_entity_poly.type
_entity_poly.pdbx_seq_one_letter_code
_entity_poly.pdbx_strand_id
1 'polypeptide(L)'
;MIILSSMFLVSTRITKPKNYATFTSGPTLKQFILKAQVINFYREMMKTTKLIHNKNDKKELRKWIRQEFKIYKSETNTEKIKELLSRGKKEFKRISGLIMLSS
;
A
#
# COMPACT_ATOMS: atom_id res chain seq x y z
N MET A 1 1.53 -14.92 -26.64
CA MET A 1 0.27 -14.77 -25.87
C MET A 1 0.59 -14.04 -24.57
N ILE A 2 -0.11 -13.05 -24.02
CA ILE A 2 -1.25 -12.16 -24.39
C ILE A 2 -1.10 -10.98 -23.39
N ILE A 3 -1.21 -9.67 -23.69
CA ILE A 3 -1.30 -8.85 -24.92
C ILE A 3 -0.56 -7.51 -24.62
N LEU A 4 -0.08 -6.77 -25.63
CA LEU A 4 0.40 -5.38 -25.48
C LEU A 4 -0.69 -4.37 -25.91
N SER A 5 -0.64 -3.18 -25.29
CA SER A 5 -1.27 -1.91 -25.73
C SER A 5 -2.76 -1.66 -25.47
N SER A 6 -3.02 -0.80 -24.48
CA SER A 6 -3.80 0.43 -24.68
C SER A 6 -3.04 1.54 -23.91
N MET A 7 -2.56 2.63 -24.52
CA MET A 7 -3.32 3.71 -25.15
C MET A 7 -4.53 4.16 -24.33
N PHE A 8 -4.30 5.09 -23.40
CA PHE A 8 -4.74 6.48 -23.66
C PHE A 8 -3.96 7.50 -22.81
N LEU A 9 -3.60 8.62 -23.44
CA LEU A 9 -3.08 9.80 -22.77
C LEU A 9 -4.22 10.49 -22.00
N VAL A 10 -4.11 10.58 -20.67
CA VAL A 10 -4.75 11.65 -19.91
C VAL A 10 -3.65 12.40 -19.15
N SER A 11 -2.97 13.27 -19.89
CA SER A 11 -2.15 14.32 -19.31
C SER A 11 -3.06 15.40 -18.73
N THR A 12 -3.36 15.31 -17.44
CA THR A 12 -3.86 16.46 -16.66
C THR A 12 -2.87 16.80 -15.55
N ARG A 13 -1.91 17.68 -15.88
CA ARG A 13 -1.15 18.42 -14.86
C ARG A 13 -2.09 19.39 -14.16
N ILE A 14 -2.82 18.90 -13.15
CA ILE A 14 -3.60 19.75 -12.25
C ILE A 14 -2.63 20.50 -11.35
N THR A 15 -2.18 21.67 -11.80
CA THR A 15 -1.50 22.65 -10.96
C THR A 15 -2.48 23.17 -9.92
N LYS A 16 -2.40 22.65 -8.69
CA LYS A 16 -3.23 23.12 -7.58
C LYS A 16 -3.02 24.63 -7.36
N PRO A 17 -4.07 25.45 -7.30
CA PRO A 17 -3.93 26.85 -6.92
C PRO A 17 -3.41 26.95 -5.48
N LYS A 18 -2.49 27.89 -5.23
CA LYS A 18 -1.99 28.17 -3.87
C LYS A 18 -3.02 29.03 -3.11
N ASN A 19 -4.04 28.39 -2.56
CA ASN A 19 -4.96 29.04 -1.64
C ASN A 19 -4.33 29.14 -0.25
N TYR A 20 -3.86 30.33 0.12
CA TYR A 20 -3.26 30.64 1.42
C TYR A 20 -4.34 30.93 2.50
N ALA A 21 -5.37 30.08 2.59
CA ALA A 21 -6.44 30.24 3.56
C ALA A 21 -7.16 28.91 3.86
N THR A 22 -6.43 27.96 4.45
CA THR A 22 -7.07 26.85 5.19
C THR A 22 -6.42 26.73 6.55
N PHE A 23 -7.17 27.05 7.61
CA PHE A 23 -6.86 26.55 8.94
C PHE A 23 -6.99 25.03 8.87
N THR A 24 -5.87 24.32 8.70
CA THR A 24 -5.89 22.86 8.57
C THR A 24 -6.18 22.27 9.94
N SER A 25 -7.47 22.12 10.24
CA SER A 25 -7.94 21.24 11.31
C SER A 25 -7.20 19.91 11.19
N GLY A 26 -6.62 19.46 12.30
CA GLY A 26 -5.80 18.25 12.33
C GLY A 26 -6.56 17.03 11.82
N PRO A 27 -5.86 15.95 11.43
CA PRO A 27 -6.52 14.72 11.00
C PRO A 27 -7.53 14.27 12.05
N THR A 28 -8.74 13.92 11.63
CA THR A 28 -9.78 13.45 12.57
C THR A 28 -9.30 12.20 13.30
N LEU A 29 -9.80 11.94 14.51
CA LEU A 29 -9.41 10.76 15.31
C LEU A 29 -9.50 9.45 14.49
N LYS A 30 -10.53 9.32 13.65
CA LYS A 30 -10.69 8.20 12.69
C LYS A 30 -9.53 8.11 11.69
N GLN A 31 -9.10 9.22 11.10
CA GLN A 31 -7.95 9.26 10.18
C GLN A 31 -6.63 8.97 10.90
N PHE A 32 -6.46 9.45 12.13
CA PHE A 32 -5.28 9.17 12.96
C PHE A 32 -5.16 7.67 13.28
N ILE A 33 -6.24 7.04 13.76
CA ILE A 33 -6.29 5.61 14.05
C ILE A 33 -6.03 4.78 12.79
N LEU A 34 -6.63 5.14 11.65
CA LEU A 34 -6.39 4.44 10.37
C LEU A 34 -4.92 4.54 9.94
N LYS A 35 -4.28 5.71 10.06
CA LYS A 35 -2.83 5.84 9.77
C LYS A 35 -1.99 4.94 10.68
N ALA A 36 -2.30 4.84 11.97
CA ALA A 36 -1.62 3.92 12.88
C ALA A 36 -1.80 2.46 12.47
N GLN A 37 -3.01 2.05 12.06
CA GLN A 37 -3.28 0.69 11.55
C GLN A 37 -2.50 0.38 10.27
N VAL A 38 -2.40 1.32 9.32
CA VAL A 38 -1.58 1.19 8.09
C VAL A 38 -0.10 1.02 8.44
N ILE A 39 0.42 1.82 9.37
CA ILE A 39 1.83 1.73 9.80
C ILE A 39 2.12 0.40 10.51
N ASN A 40 1.23 -0.06 11.39
CA ASN A 40 1.39 -1.34 12.07
C ASN A 40 1.36 -2.51 11.09
N PHE A 41 0.40 -2.51 10.15
CA PHE A 41 0.33 -3.54 9.11
C PHE A 41 1.59 -3.59 8.23
N TYR A 42 2.11 -2.44 7.80
CA TYR A 42 3.40 -2.38 7.09
C TYR A 42 4.55 -3.00 7.90
N ARG A 43 4.64 -2.68 9.20
CA ARG A 43 5.68 -3.21 10.10
C ARG A 43 5.54 -4.71 10.29
N GLU A 44 4.31 -5.24 10.40
CA GLU A 44 4.03 -6.68 10.47
C GLU A 44 4.49 -7.39 9.20
N MET A 45 4.07 -6.94 8.01
CA MET A 45 4.49 -7.53 6.73
C MET A 45 6.02 -7.56 6.60
N MET A 46 6.68 -6.45 6.94
CA MET A 46 8.14 -6.34 6.90
C MET A 46 8.83 -7.24 7.94
N LYS A 47 8.24 -7.46 9.13
CA LYS A 47 8.71 -8.46 10.11
C LYS A 47 8.60 -9.88 9.54
N THR A 48 7.46 -10.28 8.99
CA THR A 48 7.26 -11.61 8.39
C THR A 48 8.28 -11.88 7.28
N THR A 49 8.64 -10.88 6.45
CA THR A 49 9.70 -11.08 5.44
C THR A 49 11.07 -11.46 6.03
N LYS A 50 11.33 -11.21 7.33
CA LYS A 50 12.59 -11.63 7.96
C LYS A 50 12.68 -13.15 8.11
N LEU A 51 11.55 -13.84 8.28
CA LEU A 51 11.45 -15.29 8.49
C LEU A 51 11.74 -16.12 7.22
N ILE A 52 11.68 -15.50 6.04
CA ILE A 52 11.96 -16.18 4.77
C ILE A 52 13.46 -16.44 4.66
N HIS A 53 13.84 -17.72 4.47
CA HIS A 53 15.23 -18.16 4.31
C HIS A 53 15.79 -17.80 2.93
N ASN A 54 15.03 -18.05 1.85
CA ASN A 54 15.44 -17.71 0.50
C ASN A 54 15.63 -16.18 0.32
N LYS A 55 16.83 -15.77 -0.07
CA LYS A 55 17.20 -14.36 -0.24
C LYS A 55 16.47 -13.70 -1.41
N ASN A 56 16.11 -14.46 -2.45
CA ASN A 56 15.41 -13.93 -3.63
C ASN A 56 13.94 -13.63 -3.31
N ASP A 57 13.18 -14.61 -2.80
CA ASP A 57 11.77 -14.44 -2.43
C ASP A 57 11.60 -13.35 -1.36
N LYS A 58 12.53 -13.28 -0.41
CA LYS A 58 12.64 -12.21 0.59
C LYS A 58 12.84 -10.83 -0.05
N LYS A 59 13.64 -10.71 -1.10
CA LYS A 59 13.89 -9.46 -1.83
C LYS A 59 12.67 -9.07 -2.67
N GLU A 60 12.04 -10.03 -3.32
CA GLU A 60 10.83 -9.84 -4.14
C GLU A 60 9.63 -9.43 -3.29
N LEU A 61 9.31 -10.16 -2.22
CA LEU A 61 8.21 -9.83 -1.32
C LEU A 61 8.39 -8.43 -0.71
N ARG A 62 9.62 -8.07 -0.31
CA ARG A 62 9.95 -6.71 0.16
C ARG A 62 9.87 -5.63 -0.91
N LYS A 63 10.00 -5.97 -2.19
CA LYS A 63 9.79 -5.04 -3.31
C LYS A 63 8.30 -4.83 -3.52
N TRP A 64 7.53 -5.92 -3.59
CA TRP A 64 6.06 -5.91 -3.71
C TRP A 64 5.39 -5.11 -2.59
N ILE A 65 5.72 -5.39 -1.31
CA ILE A 65 5.19 -4.63 -0.15
C ILE A 65 5.43 -3.12 -0.32
N ARG A 66 6.63 -2.71 -0.75
CA ARG A 66 6.94 -1.28 -0.94
C ARG A 66 6.21 -0.66 -2.13
N GLN A 67 5.91 -1.44 -3.17
CA GLN A 67 5.16 -0.95 -4.34
C GLN A 67 3.69 -0.71 -3.97
N GLU A 68 3.04 -1.65 -3.30
CA GLU A 68 1.65 -1.50 -2.80
C GLU A 68 1.47 -0.22 -1.97
N PHE A 69 2.31 -0.02 -0.95
CA PHE A 69 2.23 1.17 -0.09
C PHE A 69 2.64 2.46 -0.81
N LYS A 70 3.37 2.38 -1.94
CA LYS A 70 3.68 3.55 -2.78
C LYS A 70 2.48 3.95 -3.64
N ILE A 71 1.74 2.98 -4.20
CA ILE A 71 0.56 3.21 -5.04
C ILE A 71 -0.51 3.98 -4.24
N TYR A 72 -0.82 3.53 -3.03
CA TYR A 72 -1.89 4.11 -2.20
C TYR A 72 -1.42 5.23 -1.25
N LYS A 73 -0.19 5.75 -1.39
CA LYS A 73 0.40 6.75 -0.48
C LYS A 73 -0.42 8.05 -0.39
N SER A 74 -1.07 8.45 -1.48
CA SER A 74 -1.87 9.67 -1.57
C SER A 74 -3.37 9.45 -1.33
N GLU A 75 -3.80 8.25 -0.94
CA GLU A 75 -5.20 7.97 -0.66
C GLU A 75 -5.65 8.71 0.62
N THR A 76 -6.79 9.39 0.55
CA THR A 76 -7.36 10.18 1.65
C THR A 76 -8.75 9.71 2.06
N ASN A 77 -9.41 8.88 1.25
CA ASN A 77 -10.72 8.33 1.57
C ASN A 77 -10.60 7.24 2.65
N THR A 78 -11.18 7.49 3.83
CA THR A 78 -11.08 6.58 4.98
C THR A 78 -11.70 5.20 4.75
N GLU A 79 -12.76 5.11 3.94
CA GLU A 79 -13.41 3.82 3.66
C GLU A 79 -12.58 3.04 2.62
N LYS A 80 -12.01 3.73 1.62
CA LYS A 80 -11.03 3.14 0.69
C LYS A 80 -9.82 2.57 1.43
N ILE A 81 -9.28 3.29 2.40
CA ILE A 81 -8.14 2.83 3.23
C ILE A 81 -8.50 1.57 4.02
N LYS A 82 -9.71 1.47 4.58
CA LYS A 82 -10.18 0.26 5.27
C LYS A 82 -10.33 -0.93 4.32
N GLU A 83 -10.92 -0.70 3.14
CA GLU A 83 -11.07 -1.71 2.07
C GLU A 83 -9.69 -2.28 1.68
N LEU A 84 -8.73 -1.39 1.40
CA LEU A 84 -7.35 -1.71 1.06
C LEU A 84 -6.62 -2.43 2.20
N LEU A 85 -6.84 -2.05 3.47
CA LEU A 85 -6.30 -2.76 4.63
C LEU A 85 -6.86 -4.19 4.75
N SER A 86 -8.17 -4.35 4.59
CA SER A 86 -8.84 -5.66 4.66
C SER A 86 -8.38 -6.59 3.54
N ARG A 87 -8.36 -6.08 2.30
CA ARG A 87 -7.86 -6.81 1.12
C ARG A 87 -6.37 -7.13 1.25
N GLY A 88 -5.56 -6.15 1.60
CA GLY A 88 -4.11 -6.29 1.77
C GLY A 88 -3.75 -7.35 2.82
N LYS A 89 -4.47 -7.41 3.95
CA LYS A 89 -4.29 -8.46 4.96
C LYS A 89 -4.58 -9.87 4.41
N LYS A 90 -5.64 -10.03 3.62
CA LYS A 90 -6.00 -11.31 2.99
C LYS A 90 -4.95 -11.75 1.96
N GLU A 91 -4.61 -10.88 1.03
CA GLU A 91 -3.60 -11.16 -0.01
C GLU A 91 -2.22 -11.42 0.61
N PHE A 92 -1.84 -10.65 1.63
CA PHE A 92 -0.57 -10.88 2.31
C PHE A 92 -0.51 -12.24 2.98
N LYS A 93 -1.57 -12.66 3.71
CA LYS A 93 -1.64 -13.98 4.34
C LYS A 93 -1.54 -15.11 3.30
N ARG A 94 -2.18 -14.94 2.14
CA ARG A 94 -2.11 -15.88 1.02
C ARG A 94 -0.68 -15.98 0.46
N ILE A 95 -0.07 -14.84 0.12
CA ILE A 95 1.28 -14.79 -0.46
C ILE A 95 2.34 -15.29 0.54
N SER A 96 2.27 -14.88 1.81
CA SER A 96 3.20 -15.35 2.83
C SER A 96 3.08 -16.86 3.07
N GLY A 97 1.85 -17.39 3.07
CA GLY A 97 1.60 -18.83 3.18
C GLY A 97 2.22 -19.61 2.01
N LEU A 98 2.00 -19.15 0.77
CA LEU A 98 2.60 -19.78 -0.42
C LEU A 98 4.14 -19.78 -0.35
N ILE A 99 4.76 -18.65 -0.02
CA ILE A 99 6.23 -18.53 0.04
C ILE A 99 6.82 -19.35 1.20
N MET A 100 6.11 -19.48 2.33
CA MET A 100 6.54 -20.30 3.47
C MET A 100 6.38 -21.81 3.22
N LEU A 101 5.51 -22.21 2.30
CA LEU A 101 5.33 -23.61 1.89
C LEU A 101 6.29 -24.02 0.77
N SER A 102 6.87 -23.06 0.04
CA SER A 102 7.80 -23.30 -1.07
C SER A 102 9.28 -23.15 -0.69
N SER A 103 9.61 -23.02 0.60
CA SER A 103 10.94 -22.65 1.10
C SER A 103 11.55 -23.67 2.06
#